data_AF-A0C852-F1
#
_entry.id   AF-A0C852-F1
#
_cell.length_a   1.000
_cell.length_b   1.000
_cell.length_c   1.000
_cell.angle_alpha   90.00
_cell.angle_beta   90.00
_cell.angle_gamma   90.00
#
_symmetry.space_group_name_H-M   'P 1'
#
loop_
_entity.id
_entity.type
_entity.pdbx_description
1 polymer ?
#
loop_
_entity_poly.entity_id
_entity_poly.type
_entity_poly.pdbx_seq_one_letter_code
_entity_poly.pdbx_strand_id
1 'polypeptide(L)'
;MINSYRKWQGFVTEKHSLKNLYAKAKVDITQIAKQIIFTILIAQIQIETNQSCPICLNEDIVSSGVQSEQCKHTFCIACINIYWQHNQKKQLKCPCCRAKISTFAKSKKLQNEFQQECDQFILEYRIRCTVLKYYLIYPFQIIVNVYKHLGQLFNLSKILLKLSIQLQLVLCFILCIYVLSPIDLFPEAIFGVLGLVDDLLCIIFIVWIIITQIMIRIFF
;
A
#
# COMPACT_ATOMS: atom_id res chain seq x y z
N MET A 1 48.12 15.97 -80.68
CA MET A 1 47.91 14.80 -79.81
C MET A 1 48.49 14.94 -78.40
N ILE A 2 49.67 15.56 -78.21
CA ILE A 2 50.35 15.63 -76.90
C ILE A 2 49.65 16.56 -75.88
N ASN A 3 49.07 17.69 -76.33
CA ASN A 3 48.41 18.65 -75.44
C ASN A 3 47.10 18.12 -74.81
N SER A 4 46.34 17.31 -75.54
CA SER A 4 45.11 16.69 -75.05
C SER A 4 45.39 15.61 -74.00
N TYR A 5 46.49 14.86 -74.15
CA TYR A 5 46.91 13.83 -73.19
C TYR A 5 47.37 14.43 -71.85
N ARG A 6 48.19 15.49 -71.85
CA ARG A 6 48.58 16.20 -70.61
C ARG A 6 47.38 16.80 -69.87
N LYS A 7 46.42 17.38 -70.60
CA LYS A 7 45.21 17.95 -70.02
C LYS A 7 44.33 16.88 -69.36
N TRP A 8 44.24 15.69 -69.97
CA TRP A 8 43.51 14.56 -69.40
C TRP A 8 44.20 13.99 -68.16
N GLN A 9 45.54 13.85 -68.18
CA GLN A 9 46.32 13.44 -67.01
C GLN A 9 46.16 14.39 -65.82
N GLY A 10 46.16 15.72 -66.05
CA GLY A 10 45.91 16.71 -65.00
C GLY A 10 44.52 16.61 -64.39
N PHE A 11 43.49 16.37 -65.20
CA PHE A 11 42.12 16.16 -64.71
C PHE A 11 41.99 14.89 -63.84
N VAL A 12 42.70 13.82 -64.20
CA VAL A 12 42.68 12.56 -63.45
C VAL A 12 43.41 12.70 -62.11
N THR A 13 44.56 13.39 -62.07
CA THR A 13 45.31 13.61 -60.83
C THR A 13 44.57 14.55 -59.87
N GLU A 14 43.91 15.59 -60.37
CA GLU A 14 43.07 16.50 -59.56
C GLU A 14 41.82 15.80 -59.01
N LYS A 15 41.18 14.94 -59.80
CA LYS A 15 40.05 14.14 -59.33
C LYS A 15 40.47 13.11 -58.27
N HIS A 16 41.68 12.54 -58.40
CA HIS A 16 42.25 11.64 -57.41
C HIS A 16 42.62 12.37 -56.11
N SER A 17 43.18 13.58 -56.19
CA SER A 17 43.53 14.38 -55.00
C SER A 17 42.29 14.81 -54.21
N LEU A 18 41.24 15.26 -54.89
CA LEU A 18 39.95 15.60 -54.27
C LEU A 18 39.29 14.40 -53.58
N LYS A 19 39.36 13.22 -54.20
CA LYS A 19 38.83 11.98 -53.60
C LYS A 19 39.58 11.58 -52.32
N ASN A 20 40.90 11.75 -52.31
CA ASN A 20 41.72 11.50 -51.11
C ASN A 20 41.46 12.53 -50.00
N LEU A 21 41.30 13.81 -50.34
CA LEU A 21 40.93 14.86 -49.38
C LEU A 21 39.55 14.61 -48.77
N TYR A 22 38.57 14.23 -49.58
CA TYR A 22 37.23 13.85 -49.08
C TYR A 22 37.28 12.62 -48.18
N ALA A 23 38.05 11.59 -48.54
CA ALA A 23 38.21 10.40 -47.70
C ALA A 23 38.85 10.74 -46.35
N LYS A 24 39.89 11.59 -46.34
CA LYS A 24 40.55 12.05 -45.12
C LYS A 24 39.62 12.88 -44.23
N ALA A 25 38.93 13.86 -44.81
CA ALA A 25 37.94 14.67 -44.10
C ALA A 25 36.80 13.81 -43.51
N LYS A 26 36.35 12.79 -44.23
CA LYS A 26 35.33 11.84 -43.73
C LYS A 26 35.83 11.05 -42.52
N VAL A 27 37.09 10.60 -42.53
CA VAL A 27 37.70 9.90 -41.38
C VAL A 27 37.80 10.85 -40.18
N ASP A 28 38.31 12.07 -40.37
CA ASP A 28 38.47 13.06 -39.30
C ASP A 28 37.12 13.45 -38.68
N ILE A 29 36.10 13.69 -39.50
CA ILE A 29 34.73 13.99 -39.03
C ILE A 29 34.16 12.81 -38.22
N THR A 30 34.36 11.56 -38.68
CA THR A 30 33.88 10.39 -37.92
C THR A 30 34.61 10.21 -36.59
N GLN A 31 35.89 10.60 -36.52
CA GLN A 31 36.70 10.50 -35.30
C GLN A 31 36.31 11.58 -34.29
N ILE A 32 36.07 12.81 -34.75
CA ILE A 32 35.56 13.91 -33.92
C ILE A 32 34.15 13.58 -33.41
N ALA A 33 33.27 13.06 -34.27
CA ALA A 33 31.93 12.64 -33.86
C ALA A 33 31.97 11.53 -32.80
N LYS A 34 32.87 10.54 -32.94
CA LYS A 34 33.10 9.52 -31.91
C LYS A 34 33.58 10.12 -30.59
N GLN A 35 34.52 11.07 -30.63
CA GLN A 35 35.00 11.74 -29.42
C GLN A 35 33.89 12.54 -28.71
N ILE A 36 33.06 13.26 -29.47
CA ILE A 36 31.92 14.01 -28.94
C ILE A 36 30.86 13.08 -28.34
N ILE A 37 30.53 11.98 -29.03
CA ILE A 37 29.58 10.98 -28.50
C ILE A 37 30.14 10.34 -27.24
N PHE A 38 31.45 10.03 -27.21
CA PHE A 38 32.11 9.45 -26.05
C PHE A 38 32.12 10.40 -24.85
N THR A 39 32.40 11.70 -25.04
CA THR A 39 32.33 12.68 -23.95
C THR A 39 30.90 12.91 -23.46
N ILE A 40 29.91 12.93 -24.35
CA ILE A 40 28.49 13.01 -23.97
C ILE A 40 28.07 11.77 -23.16
N LEU A 41 28.47 10.57 -23.59
CA LEU A 41 28.19 9.32 -22.87
C LEU A 41 28.86 9.29 -21.49
N ILE A 42 30.13 9.73 -21.38
CA ILE A 42 30.81 9.84 -20.08
C ILE A 42 30.08 10.82 -19.16
N ALA A 43 29.67 11.98 -19.68
CA ALA A 43 28.93 12.97 -18.89
C ALA A 43 27.57 12.43 -18.42
N GLN A 44 26.85 11.69 -19.27
CA GLN A 44 25.59 11.03 -18.90
C GLN A 44 25.80 9.93 -17.84
N ILE A 45 26.86 9.13 -17.98
CA ILE A 45 27.24 8.10 -16.99
C ILE A 45 27.68 8.75 -15.67
N GLN A 46 28.37 9.89 -15.70
CA GLN A 46 28.71 10.65 -14.49
C GLN A 46 27.47 11.16 -13.76
N ILE A 47 26.45 11.65 -14.47
CA ILE A 47 25.19 12.06 -13.82
C ILE A 47 24.49 10.88 -13.13
N GLU A 48 24.54 9.68 -13.72
CA GLU A 48 24.01 8.45 -13.09
C GLU A 48 24.89 7.90 -11.96
N THR A 49 26.20 8.18 -11.99
CA THR A 49 27.18 7.69 -11.02
C THR A 49 27.66 8.74 -10.03
N ASN A 50 27.11 9.97 -10.05
CA ASN A 50 27.55 11.06 -9.19
C ASN A 50 27.33 10.68 -7.72
N GLN A 51 28.44 10.33 -7.09
CA GLN A 51 28.60 10.02 -5.67
C GLN A 51 28.42 11.28 -4.80
N SER A 52 28.11 12.42 -5.41
CA SER A 52 27.97 13.74 -4.80
C SER A 52 26.52 14.16 -4.51
N CYS A 53 26.28 14.75 -3.34
CA CYS A 53 24.94 15.15 -2.91
C CYS A 53 24.40 16.23 -3.85
N PRO A 54 23.20 16.09 -4.43
CA PRO A 54 22.64 17.13 -5.30
C PRO A 54 22.26 18.41 -4.53
N ILE A 55 22.35 18.41 -3.19
CA ILE A 55 22.05 19.56 -2.33
C ILE A 55 23.35 20.28 -1.91
N CYS A 56 24.32 19.57 -1.32
CA CYS A 56 25.58 20.18 -0.86
C CYS A 56 26.77 19.98 -1.80
N LEU A 57 26.63 19.20 -2.87
CA LEU A 57 27.68 18.87 -3.85
C LEU A 57 28.90 18.10 -3.29
N ASN A 58 28.89 17.72 -2.00
CA ASN A 58 29.95 16.89 -1.40
C ASN A 58 29.86 15.43 -1.85
N GLU A 59 31.02 14.80 -2.06
CA GLU A 59 31.20 13.40 -2.51
C GLU A 59 30.92 12.34 -1.43
N ASP A 60 30.66 12.75 -0.18
CA ASP A 60 30.46 11.87 0.98
C ASP A 60 29.07 11.21 1.06
N ILE A 61 28.25 11.22 -0.01
CA ILE A 61 26.94 10.54 0.07
C ILE A 61 27.11 9.04 0.22
N VAL A 62 28.19 8.49 -0.34
CA VAL A 62 28.39 7.04 -0.38
C VAL A 62 28.47 6.45 1.04
N SER A 63 29.06 7.21 1.98
CA SER A 63 29.27 6.83 3.38
C SER A 63 28.14 7.24 4.33
N SER A 64 27.38 8.31 4.03
CA SER A 64 26.37 8.90 4.95
C SER A 64 25.00 9.15 4.29
N GLY A 65 24.72 8.49 3.17
CA GLY A 65 23.57 8.77 2.31
C GLY A 65 22.32 7.93 2.56
N VAL A 66 21.16 8.57 2.38
CA VAL A 66 19.85 7.92 2.24
C VAL A 66 19.33 8.05 0.82
N GLN A 67 18.77 6.96 0.29
CA GLN A 67 18.22 6.87 -1.05
C GLN A 67 16.69 6.80 -1.01
N SER A 68 16.03 7.57 -1.86
CA SER A 68 14.58 7.43 -2.07
C SER A 68 14.26 6.13 -2.80
N GLU A 69 13.34 5.31 -2.28
CA GLU A 69 12.96 4.04 -2.94
C GLU A 69 12.24 4.24 -4.28
N GLN A 70 11.50 5.34 -4.45
CA GLN A 70 10.64 5.56 -5.63
C GLN A 70 11.38 6.19 -6.80
N CYS A 71 12.26 7.17 -6.52
CA CYS A 71 12.97 7.92 -7.56
C CYS A 71 14.47 7.67 -7.57
N LYS A 72 14.98 6.83 -6.66
CA LYS A 72 16.38 6.40 -6.57
C LYS A 72 17.43 7.49 -6.39
N HIS A 73 17.03 8.76 -6.22
CA HIS A 73 17.94 9.84 -5.86
C HIS A 73 18.45 9.67 -4.43
N THR A 74 19.74 9.97 -4.23
CA THR A 74 20.45 9.80 -2.96
C THR A 74 20.89 11.15 -2.41
N PHE A 75 20.81 11.31 -1.09
CA PHE A 75 21.11 12.55 -0.38
C PHE A 75 21.86 12.25 0.92
N CYS A 76 22.72 13.16 1.39
CA CYS A 76 23.25 13.08 2.75
C CYS A 76 22.13 13.34 3.76
N ILE A 77 22.16 12.66 4.92
CA ILE A 77 21.13 12.78 5.97
C ILE A 77 20.93 14.24 6.38
N ALA A 78 22.02 14.97 6.67
CA ALA A 78 21.95 16.36 7.10
C ALA A 78 21.19 17.24 6.10
N CYS A 79 21.49 17.11 4.80
CA CYS A 79 20.87 17.91 3.76
C CYS A 79 19.38 17.61 3.60
N ILE A 80 19.00 16.33 3.59
CA ILE A 80 17.60 15.95 3.42
C ILE A 80 16.77 16.26 4.69
N ASN A 81 17.39 16.19 5.87
CA ASN A 81 16.75 16.53 7.13
C ASN A 81 16.47 18.03 7.22
N ILE A 82 17.45 18.88 6.91
CA ILE A 82 17.26 20.34 6.80
C ILE A 82 16.16 20.67 5.78
N TYR A 83 16.22 20.04 4.60
CA TYR A 83 15.20 20.21 3.58
C TYR A 83 13.80 19.81 4.09
N TRP A 84 13.70 18.73 4.87
CA TRP A 84 12.45 18.30 5.47
C TRP A 84 11.91 19.29 6.50
N GLN A 85 12.78 19.80 7.38
CA GLN A 85 12.41 20.79 8.40
C GLN A 85 11.87 22.08 7.78
N HIS A 86 12.52 22.58 6.71
CA HIS A 86 12.06 23.79 6.02
C HIS A 86 10.77 23.61 5.24
N ASN A 87 10.49 22.40 4.72
CA ASN A 87 9.37 22.23 3.80
C ASN A 87 8.00 22.29 4.50
N GLN A 88 7.91 22.20 5.84
CA GLN A 88 6.68 22.13 6.68
C GLN A 88 5.58 21.15 6.21
N LYS A 89 5.80 20.47 5.08
CA LYS A 89 4.87 19.57 4.44
C LYS A 89 5.02 18.21 5.09
N LYS A 90 3.85 17.64 5.38
CA LYS A 90 3.68 16.34 6.01
C LYS A 90 4.34 15.18 5.22
N GLN A 91 4.47 15.32 3.90
CA GLN A 91 5.14 14.36 3.03
C GLN A 91 6.23 15.05 2.20
N LEU A 92 7.44 14.49 2.22
CA LEU A 92 8.58 15.05 1.50
C LEU A 92 8.45 14.82 0.00
N LYS A 93 8.88 15.81 -0.79
CA LYS A 93 9.07 15.68 -2.23
C LYS A 93 10.57 15.64 -2.53
N CYS A 94 10.98 14.82 -3.48
CA CYS A 94 12.36 14.75 -3.92
C CYS A 94 12.85 16.12 -4.42
N PRO A 95 13.98 16.66 -3.93
CA PRO A 95 14.57 17.89 -4.46
C PRO A 95 14.89 17.84 -5.95
N CYS A 96 15.30 16.67 -6.47
CA CYS A 96 15.70 16.51 -7.86
C CYS A 96 14.51 16.42 -8.82
N CYS A 97 13.54 15.54 -8.53
CA CYS A 97 12.44 15.22 -9.47
C CYS A 97 11.04 15.57 -8.96
N ARG A 98 10.92 16.14 -7.75
CA ARG A 98 9.66 16.52 -7.10
C ARG A 98 8.68 15.36 -6.84
N ALA A 99 9.09 14.11 -7.07
CA ALA A 99 8.32 12.92 -6.75
C ALA A 99 8.06 12.83 -5.24
N LYS A 100 6.88 12.35 -4.84
CA LYS A 100 6.55 12.12 -3.43
C LYS A 100 7.40 10.99 -2.88
N ILE A 101 8.05 11.20 -1.72
CA ILE A 101 8.87 10.18 -1.06
C ILE A 101 8.02 9.47 0.01
N SER A 102 7.86 8.15 -0.08
CA SER A 102 7.18 7.34 0.94
C SER A 102 8.16 6.74 1.94
N THR A 103 9.34 6.36 1.47
CA THR A 103 10.34 5.64 2.26
C THR A 103 11.74 5.99 1.77
N PHE A 104 12.69 5.84 2.69
CA PHE A 104 14.12 5.89 2.42
C PHE A 104 14.76 4.54 2.69
N ALA A 105 15.73 4.20 1.86
CA ALA A 105 16.67 3.10 2.02
C ALA A 105 18.06 3.65 2.36
N LYS A 106 18.88 2.86 3.05
CA LYS A 106 20.27 3.22 3.34
C LYS A 106 21.14 3.07 2.10
N SER A 107 22.20 3.87 1.99
CA SER A 107 23.28 3.61 1.04
C SER A 107 23.91 2.23 1.28
N LYS A 108 24.31 1.54 0.21
CA LYS A 108 24.97 0.22 0.29
C LYS A 108 26.35 0.26 0.95
N LYS A 109 27.02 1.42 0.95
CA LYS A 109 28.38 1.62 1.46
C LYS A 109 28.39 2.48 2.73
N LEU A 110 27.29 2.48 3.47
CA LEU A 110 27.16 3.29 4.68
C LEU A 110 28.24 2.91 5.70
N GLN A 111 28.92 3.90 6.26
CA GLN A 111 29.89 3.67 7.34
C GLN A 111 29.16 3.39 8.65
N ASN A 112 29.74 2.52 9.48
CA ASN A 112 29.16 2.11 10.76
C ASN A 112 28.85 3.31 11.69
N GLU A 113 29.66 4.36 11.62
CA GLU A 113 29.49 5.59 12.42
C GLU A 113 28.18 6.32 12.11
N PHE A 114 27.76 6.38 10.83
CA PHE A 114 26.53 7.07 10.40
C PHE A 114 25.30 6.15 10.36
N GLN A 115 25.45 4.88 10.73
CA GLN A 115 24.38 3.90 10.66
C GLN A 115 23.24 4.20 11.62
N GLN A 116 23.58 4.55 12.86
CA GLN A 116 22.58 4.90 13.88
C GLN A 116 21.81 6.17 13.51
N GLU A 117 22.50 7.19 13.02
CA GLU A 117 21.88 8.45 12.57
C GLU A 117 20.93 8.21 11.38
N CYS A 118 21.35 7.40 10.40
CA CYS A 118 20.51 6.95 9.29
C CYS A 118 19.25 6.24 9.79
N ASP A 119 19.41 5.29 10.71
CA ASP A 119 18.30 4.51 11.24
C ASP A 119 17.28 5.38 11.95
N GLN A 120 17.76 6.31 12.78
CA GLN A 120 16.90 7.27 13.46
C GLN A 120 16.12 8.13 12.47
N PHE A 121 16.79 8.73 11.48
CA PHE A 121 16.13 9.55 10.47
C PHE A 121 15.07 8.76 9.67
N ILE A 122 15.41 7.56 9.21
CA ILE A 122 14.50 6.71 8.43
C ILE A 122 13.29 6.31 9.28
N LEU A 123 13.52 5.95 10.55
CA LEU A 123 12.45 5.57 11.47
C LEU A 123 11.52 6.75 11.76
N GLU A 124 12.05 7.92 12.08
CA GLU A 124 11.27 9.14 12.31
C GLU A 124 10.42 9.51 11.09
N TYR A 125 11.01 9.43 9.89
CA TYR A 125 10.29 9.68 8.65
C TYR A 125 9.15 8.68 8.44
N ARG A 126 9.40 7.39 8.67
CA ARG A 126 8.39 6.33 8.57
C ARG A 126 7.25 6.55 9.56
N ILE A 127 7.57 6.77 10.84
CA ILE A 127 6.57 7.02 11.89
C ILE A 127 5.68 8.20 11.50
N ARG A 128 6.27 9.31 11.06
CA ARG A 128 5.48 10.49 10.68
C ARG A 128 4.57 10.21 9.49
N CYS A 129 5.03 9.43 8.51
CA CYS A 129 4.21 9.01 7.36
C CYS A 129 3.13 7.98 7.72
N THR A 130 3.40 7.05 8.64
CA THR A 130 2.46 6.00 9.07
C THR A 130 1.41 6.53 10.03
N VAL A 131 1.79 7.37 11.00
CA VAL A 131 0.86 8.03 11.92
C VAL A 131 -0.22 8.80 11.15
N LEU A 132 0.13 9.47 10.05
CA LEU A 132 -0.85 10.13 9.18
C LEU A 132 -1.82 9.16 8.49
N LYS A 133 -1.33 8.00 8.02
CA LYS A 133 -2.20 6.94 7.50
C LYS A 133 -3.10 6.39 8.61
N TYR A 134 -2.56 6.24 9.83
CA TYR A 134 -3.28 5.70 10.97
C TYR A 134 -4.44 6.61 11.41
N TYR A 135 -4.21 7.91 11.57
CA TYR A 135 -5.26 8.86 11.98
C TYR A 135 -6.35 9.08 10.91
N LEU A 136 -6.01 9.01 9.62
CA LEU A 136 -6.97 9.34 8.55
C LEU A 136 -7.70 8.12 7.95
N ILE A 137 -7.02 6.98 7.79
CA ILE A 137 -7.54 5.85 6.99
C ILE A 137 -7.97 4.69 7.89
N TYR A 138 -7.24 4.45 8.97
CA TYR A 138 -7.43 3.30 9.84
C TYR A 138 -8.77 3.31 10.62
N PRO A 139 -9.25 4.42 11.21
CA PRO A 139 -10.54 4.40 11.92
C PRO A 139 -11.70 4.07 10.97
N PHE A 140 -11.66 4.58 9.73
CA PHE A 140 -12.71 4.32 8.75
C PHE A 140 -12.76 2.84 8.34
N GLN A 141 -11.61 2.22 8.09
CA GLN A 141 -11.55 0.80 7.72
C GLN A 141 -11.96 -0.12 8.87
N ILE A 142 -11.59 0.20 10.12
CA ILE A 142 -12.05 -0.54 11.29
C ILE A 142 -13.57 -0.45 11.42
N ILE A 143 -14.15 0.75 11.34
CA ILE A 143 -15.60 0.94 11.46
C ILE A 143 -16.35 0.17 10.38
N VAL A 144 -15.88 0.19 9.13
CA VAL A 144 -16.49 -0.56 8.02
C VAL A 144 -16.41 -2.07 8.25
N ASN A 145 -15.26 -2.59 8.69
CA ASN A 145 -15.10 -4.02 8.98
C ASN A 145 -15.95 -4.45 10.18
N VAL A 146 -16.01 -3.63 11.24
CA VAL A 146 -16.86 -3.89 12.41
C VAL A 146 -18.33 -3.91 12.01
N TYR A 147 -18.79 -2.96 11.20
CA TYR A 147 -20.17 -2.93 10.71
C TYR A 147 -20.50 -4.17 9.86
N LYS A 148 -19.58 -4.58 8.98
CA LYS A 148 -19.73 -5.77 8.15
C LYS A 148 -19.86 -7.05 8.99
N HIS A 149 -19.04 -7.19 10.03
CA HIS A 149 -19.10 -8.37 10.92
C HIS A 149 -20.29 -8.33 11.89
N LEU A 150 -20.68 -7.15 12.39
CA LEU A 150 -21.90 -6.99 13.19
C LEU A 150 -23.15 -7.34 12.38
N GLY A 151 -23.23 -6.91 11.12
CA GLY A 151 -24.34 -7.26 10.22
C GLY A 151 -24.51 -8.78 10.03
N GLN A 152 -23.42 -9.55 10.09
CA GLN A 152 -23.47 -11.00 10.00
C GLN A 152 -24.08 -11.67 11.26
N LEU A 153 -23.84 -11.09 12.44
CA LEU A 153 -24.47 -11.52 13.70
C LEU A 153 -25.97 -11.14 13.75
N PHE A 154 -26.35 -10.02 13.14
CA PHE A 154 -27.77 -9.66 12.97
C PHE A 154 -28.54 -10.65 12.09
N ASN A 155 -27.89 -11.27 11.11
CA ASN A 155 -28.53 -12.30 10.29
C ASN A 155 -28.76 -13.60 11.07
N LEU A 156 -27.79 -14.02 11.89
CA LEU A 156 -27.94 -15.20 12.76
C LEU A 156 -29.04 -14.99 13.81
N SER A 157 -29.08 -13.82 14.47
CA SER A 157 -30.13 -13.50 15.44
C SER A 157 -31.53 -13.48 14.81
N LYS A 158 -31.67 -12.96 13.59
CA LYS A 158 -32.95 -13.03 12.83
C LYS A 158 -33.38 -14.46 12.51
N ILE A 159 -32.43 -15.33 12.13
CA ILE A 159 -32.72 -16.75 11.85
C ILE A 159 -33.14 -17.47 13.13
N LEU A 160 -32.43 -17.25 14.24
CA LEU A 160 -32.75 -17.86 15.54
C LEU A 160 -34.11 -17.38 16.08
N LEU A 161 -34.43 -16.09 15.92
CA LEU A 161 -35.73 -15.52 16.28
C LEU A 161 -36.87 -16.12 15.43
N LYS A 162 -36.64 -16.32 14.12
CA LYS A 162 -37.61 -16.98 13.24
C LYS A 162 -37.85 -18.43 13.67
N LEU A 163 -36.79 -19.16 14.00
CA LEU A 163 -36.86 -20.54 14.47
C LEU A 163 -37.57 -20.62 15.84
N SER A 164 -37.28 -19.70 16.76
CA SER A 164 -37.89 -19.69 18.09
C SER A 164 -39.41 -19.45 18.02
N ILE A 165 -39.87 -18.56 17.14
CA ILE A 165 -41.31 -18.32 16.91
C ILE A 165 -41.99 -19.58 16.33
N GLN A 166 -41.34 -20.27 15.39
CA GLN A 166 -41.88 -21.50 14.82
C GLN A 166 -42.03 -22.62 15.87
N LEU A 167 -41.03 -22.76 16.75
CA LEU A 167 -41.09 -23.72 17.86
C LEU A 167 -42.19 -23.36 18.87
N GLN A 168 -42.36 -22.07 19.19
CA GLN A 168 -43.43 -21.60 20.08
C GLN A 168 -44.82 -21.94 19.53
N LEU A 169 -45.05 -21.75 18.23
CA LEU A 169 -46.34 -22.08 17.60
C LEU A 169 -46.67 -23.58 17.71
N VAL A 170 -45.67 -24.44 17.50
CA VAL A 170 -45.84 -25.89 17.65
C VAL A 170 -46.14 -26.27 19.10
N LEU A 171 -45.40 -25.70 20.06
CA LEU A 171 -45.61 -25.95 21.49
C LEU A 171 -46.96 -25.42 21.98
N CYS A 172 -47.41 -24.25 21.53
CA CYS A 172 -48.75 -23.75 21.81
C CYS A 172 -49.83 -24.70 21.27
N PHE A 173 -49.63 -25.28 20.09
CA PHE A 173 -50.57 -26.25 19.53
C PHE A 173 -50.61 -27.55 20.34
N ILE A 174 -49.45 -28.05 20.78
CA ILE A 174 -49.36 -29.21 21.69
C ILE A 174 -50.04 -28.91 23.03
N LEU A 175 -49.82 -27.73 23.61
CA LEU A 175 -50.46 -27.30 24.85
C LEU A 175 -51.99 -27.17 24.69
N CYS A 176 -52.47 -26.66 23.56
CA CYS A 176 -53.91 -26.62 23.27
C CYS A 176 -54.51 -28.03 23.18
N ILE A 177 -53.81 -28.99 22.55
CA ILE A 177 -54.24 -30.40 22.49
C ILE A 177 -54.24 -31.01 23.90
N TYR A 178 -53.22 -30.70 24.72
CA TYR A 178 -53.11 -31.15 26.10
C TYR A 178 -54.31 -30.67 26.93
N VAL A 179 -54.59 -29.35 26.92
CA VAL A 179 -55.72 -28.73 27.64
C VAL A 179 -57.09 -29.23 27.15
N LEU A 180 -57.21 -29.55 25.85
CA LEU A 180 -58.45 -30.09 25.27
C LEU A 180 -58.58 -31.61 25.44
N SER A 181 -57.55 -32.28 25.97
CA SER A 181 -57.55 -33.72 26.19
C SER A 181 -58.36 -34.06 27.45
N PRO A 182 -59.30 -35.02 27.40
CA PRO A 182 -60.10 -35.44 28.56
C PRO A 182 -59.30 -36.21 29.63
N ILE A 183 -57.96 -36.18 29.56
CA ILE A 183 -57.00 -36.85 30.45
C ILE A 183 -56.62 -35.94 31.65
N ASP A 184 -56.95 -34.65 31.61
CA ASP A 184 -56.64 -33.62 32.63
C ASP A 184 -57.46 -33.71 33.95
N LEU A 185 -57.89 -34.91 34.35
CA LEU A 185 -58.64 -35.18 35.58
C LEU A 185 -57.96 -36.23 36.48
N PHE A 186 -56.67 -36.49 36.27
CA PHE A 186 -55.93 -37.30 37.24
C PHE A 186 -55.76 -36.50 38.54
N PRO A 187 -56.17 -37.05 39.70
CA PRO A 187 -56.14 -36.31 40.94
C PRO A 187 -54.69 -36.00 41.30
N GLU A 188 -54.41 -34.71 41.50
CA GLU A 188 -53.12 -34.12 41.88
C GLU A 188 -52.45 -34.84 43.09
N ALA A 189 -53.24 -35.61 43.85
CA ALA A 189 -52.82 -36.45 44.97
C ALA A 189 -51.98 -37.69 44.59
N ILE A 190 -52.04 -38.21 43.36
CA ILE A 190 -51.31 -39.45 42.97
C ILE A 190 -49.92 -39.15 42.41
N PHE A 191 -49.73 -37.99 41.79
CA PHE A 191 -48.51 -37.64 41.06
C PHE A 191 -47.73 -36.44 41.62
N GLY A 192 -48.28 -35.69 42.60
CA GLY A 192 -47.58 -34.72 43.46
C GLY A 192 -46.48 -33.89 42.81
N VAL A 193 -45.26 -34.43 42.79
CA VAL A 193 -44.07 -33.79 42.20
C VAL A 193 -44.19 -33.53 40.69
N LEU A 194 -44.87 -34.41 39.95
CA LEU A 194 -45.01 -34.29 38.49
C LEU A 194 -45.95 -33.14 38.06
N GLY A 195 -46.98 -32.83 38.86
CA GLY A 195 -47.83 -31.65 38.60
C GLY A 195 -47.07 -30.34 38.77
N LEU A 196 -46.22 -30.25 39.80
CA LEU A 196 -45.35 -29.09 40.01
C LEU A 196 -44.33 -28.89 38.88
N VAL A 197 -43.85 -29.98 38.28
CA VAL A 197 -42.94 -29.91 37.13
C VAL A 197 -43.65 -29.36 35.90
N ASP A 198 -44.90 -29.74 35.66
CA ASP A 198 -45.69 -29.23 34.54
C ASP A 198 -46.01 -27.72 34.69
N ASP A 199 -46.43 -27.30 35.89
CA ASP A 199 -46.64 -25.88 36.21
C ASP A 199 -45.37 -25.04 35.99
N LEU A 200 -44.21 -25.56 36.43
CA LEU A 200 -42.92 -24.90 36.22
C LEU A 200 -42.58 -24.77 34.73
N LEU A 201 -42.83 -25.83 33.93
CA LEU A 201 -42.61 -25.81 32.49
C LEU A 201 -43.53 -24.81 31.79
N CYS A 202 -44.79 -24.71 32.21
CA CYS A 202 -45.74 -23.71 31.72
C CYS A 202 -45.25 -22.28 32.00
N ILE A 203 -44.76 -22.01 33.22
CA ILE A 203 -44.21 -20.69 33.57
C ILE A 203 -42.97 -20.37 32.73
N ILE A 204 -42.04 -21.32 32.58
CA ILE A 204 -40.84 -21.16 31.74
C ILE A 204 -41.23 -20.85 30.29
N PHE A 205 -42.24 -21.54 29.77
CA PHE A 205 -42.73 -21.33 28.41
C PHE A 205 -43.33 -19.93 28.22
N ILE A 206 -44.14 -19.45 29.16
CA ILE A 206 -44.71 -18.09 29.13
C ILE A 206 -43.61 -17.03 29.20
N VAL A 207 -42.63 -17.18 30.09
CA VAL A 207 -41.48 -16.27 30.20
C VAL A 207 -40.70 -16.24 28.88
N TRP A 208 -40.48 -17.39 28.25
CA TRP A 208 -39.81 -17.48 26.96
C TRP A 208 -40.56 -16.75 25.84
N ILE A 209 -41.89 -16.85 25.80
CA ILE A 209 -42.74 -16.07 24.87
C ILE A 209 -42.55 -14.58 25.10
N ILE A 210 -42.64 -14.10 26.34
CA ILE A 210 -42.51 -12.67 26.68
C ILE A 210 -41.14 -12.13 26.25
N ILE A 211 -40.06 -12.85 26.57
CA ILE A 211 -38.70 -12.49 26.16
C ILE A 211 -38.61 -12.41 24.64
N THR A 212 -39.17 -13.39 23.92
CA THR A 212 -39.17 -13.41 22.46
C THR A 212 -39.92 -12.20 21.88
N GLN A 213 -41.06 -11.82 22.44
CA GLN A 213 -41.83 -10.64 22.02
C GLN A 213 -41.08 -9.32 22.25
N ILE A 214 -40.37 -9.20 23.38
CA ILE A 214 -39.51 -8.04 23.65
C ILE A 214 -38.38 -7.97 22.63
N MET A 215 -37.74 -9.10 22.33
CA MET A 215 -36.66 -9.18 21.34
C MET A 215 -37.15 -8.85 19.93
N ILE A 216 -38.36 -9.26 19.53
CA ILE A 216 -38.95 -8.86 18.24
C ILE A 216 -39.05 -7.33 18.15
N ARG A 217 -39.61 -6.66 19.18
CA ARG A 217 -39.79 -5.19 19.19
C ARG A 217 -38.49 -4.39 19.21
N ILE A 218 -37.40 -4.96 19.72
CA ILE A 218 -36.09 -4.30 19.77
C ILE A 218 -35.37 -4.42 18.43
N PHE A 219 -35.55 -5.54 17.72
CA PHE A 219 -34.78 -5.87 16.51
C PHE A 219 -35.54 -5.64 15.19
N PHE A 220 -36.87 -5.45 15.22
CA PHE A 220 -37.74 -5.15 14.08
C PHE A 220 -38.68 -3.99 14.40
#